data_AF-A0A2E9NVY3-F1
#
_entry.id   AF-A0A2E9NVY3-F1
#
_cell.length_a   1.000
_cell.length_b   1.000
_cell.length_c   1.000
_cell.angle_alpha   90.00
_cell.angle_beta   90.00
_cell.angle_gamma   90.00
#
_symmetry.space_group_name_H-M   'P 1'
#
loop_
_entity.id
_entity.type
_entity.pdbx_description
1 polymer ?
#
loop_
_entity_poly.entity_id
_entity_poly.type
_entity_poly.pdbx_seq_one_letter_code
_entity_poly.pdbx_strand_id
1 'polypeptide(L)'
;MKTNTFITLSTATANVGVLVGLVFLIFEIKQNSAIALSQIRQERTLSIIDEYSAIAQDEIFSDLLARALNDGDFDSVTNKEWNQLVHYELARSVRLEDVFFQYKKGLLDESVYSFSISMAASRLPIWK
;
A
#
# COMPACT_ATOMS: atom_id res chain seq x y z
N MET A 1 -51.55 -0.45 36.81
CA MET A 1 -51.39 -0.73 35.36
C MET A 1 -50.51 0.28 34.61
N LYS A 2 -50.59 1.60 34.85
CA LYS A 2 -49.83 2.61 34.07
C LYS A 2 -48.29 2.49 34.14
N THR A 3 -47.74 2.05 35.28
CA THR A 3 -46.28 1.94 35.49
C THR A 3 -45.64 0.83 34.64
N ASN A 4 -46.32 -0.30 34.45
CA ASN A 4 -45.79 -1.42 33.68
C ASN A 4 -45.68 -1.07 32.19
N THR A 5 -46.70 -0.41 31.64
CA THR A 5 -46.70 0.06 30.24
C THR A 5 -45.57 1.06 29.98
N PHE A 6 -45.30 1.97 30.92
CA PHE A 6 -44.21 2.94 30.81
C PHE A 6 -42.83 2.26 30.82
N ILE A 7 -42.62 1.29 31.71
CA ILE A 7 -41.38 0.51 31.77
C ILE A 7 -41.16 -0.26 30.46
N THR A 8 -42.19 -0.96 29.95
CA THR A 8 -42.10 -1.71 28.69
C THR A 8 -41.78 -0.79 27.51
N LEU A 9 -42.42 0.38 27.42
CA LEU A 9 -42.17 1.33 26.34
C LEU A 9 -40.75 1.92 26.41
N SER A 10 -40.28 2.22 27.62
CA SER A 10 -38.92 2.70 27.86
C SER A 10 -37.87 1.66 27.44
N THR A 11 -38.03 0.40 27.88
CA THR A 11 -37.12 -0.69 27.49
C THR A 11 -37.15 -0.96 25.98
N ALA A 12 -38.33 -0.94 25.35
CA ALA A 12 -38.44 -1.11 23.90
C ALA A 12 -37.71 0.03 23.15
N THR A 13 -37.87 1.28 23.60
CA THR A 13 -37.19 2.45 23.01
C THR A 13 -35.68 2.36 23.20
N ALA A 14 -35.21 1.95 24.38
CA ALA A 14 -33.79 1.75 24.66
C ALA A 14 -33.18 0.68 23.75
N ASN A 15 -33.85 -0.46 23.56
CA ASN A 15 -33.39 -1.52 22.68
C ASN A 15 -33.34 -1.07 21.20
N VAL A 16 -34.33 -0.31 20.74
CA VAL A 16 -34.31 0.30 19.41
C VAL A 16 -33.14 1.27 19.28
N GLY A 17 -32.88 2.10 20.29
CA GLY A 17 -31.73 3.00 20.32
C GLY A 17 -30.39 2.27 20.20
N VAL A 18 -30.23 1.14 20.91
CA VAL A 18 -29.03 0.28 20.79
C VAL A 18 -28.91 -0.29 19.39
N LEU A 19 -30.00 -0.80 18.80
CA LEU A 19 -29.98 -1.35 17.44
C LEU A 19 -29.60 -0.29 16.40
N VAL A 20 -30.18 0.91 16.51
CA VAL A 20 -29.83 2.04 15.65
C VAL A 20 -28.36 2.40 15.82
N GLY A 21 -27.87 2.50 17.06
CA GLY A 21 -26.46 2.77 17.34
C GLY A 21 -25.51 1.73 16.73
N LEU A 22 -25.85 0.44 16.82
CA LEU A 22 -25.06 -0.63 16.19
C LEU A 22 -25.03 -0.51 14.66
N VAL A 23 -26.16 -0.15 14.04
CA VAL A 23 -26.21 0.07 12.59
C VAL A 23 -25.30 1.23 12.18
N PHE A 24 -25.38 2.36 12.89
CA PHE A 24 -24.48 3.50 12.64
C PHE A 24 -23.01 3.13 12.81
N LEU A 25 -22.65 2.40 13.87
CA LEU A 25 -21.29 1.94 14.12
C LEU A 25 -20.76 1.08 12.96
N ILE A 26 -21.58 0.15 12.42
CA ILE A 26 -21.18 -0.66 11.27
C ILE A 26 -20.90 0.20 10.03
N PHE A 27 -21.72 1.23 9.78
CA PHE A 27 -21.50 2.15 8.67
C PHE A 27 -20.25 3.01 8.87
N GLU A 28 -20.01 3.51 10.07
CA GLU A 28 -18.81 4.29 10.41
C GLU A 28 -17.54 3.46 10.24
N ILE A 29 -17.53 2.22 10.70
CA ILE A 29 -16.38 1.32 10.52
C ILE A 29 -16.09 1.13 9.03
N LYS A 30 -17.11 0.86 8.21
CA LYS A 30 -16.93 0.69 6.76
C LYS A 30 -16.40 1.95 6.08
N GLN A 31 -16.92 3.13 6.44
CA GLN A 31 -16.45 4.40 5.91
C GLN A 31 -15.01 4.69 6.32
N ASN A 32 -14.68 4.50 7.59
CA ASN A 32 -13.33 4.70 8.11
C ASN A 32 -12.33 3.75 7.43
N SER A 33 -12.69 2.48 7.23
CA SER A 33 -11.84 1.53 6.49
C SER A 33 -11.62 1.97 5.03
N ALA A 34 -12.66 2.46 4.34
CA ALA A 34 -12.53 2.94 2.97
C ALA A 34 -11.63 4.18 2.87
N ILE A 35 -11.75 5.12 3.82
CA ILE A 35 -10.90 6.31 3.90
C ILE A 35 -9.44 5.91 4.15
N ALA A 36 -9.20 5.05 5.14
CA ALA A 36 -7.85 4.58 5.46
C ALA A 36 -7.18 3.88 4.27
N LEU A 37 -7.91 3.02 3.56
CA LEU A 37 -7.40 2.37 2.35
C LEU A 37 -7.06 3.38 1.24
N SER A 38 -7.89 4.40 1.06
CA SER A 38 -7.64 5.48 0.09
C SER A 38 -6.40 6.28 0.45
N GLN A 39 -6.20 6.60 1.74
CA GLN A 39 -5.02 7.32 2.21
C GLN A 39 -3.74 6.51 1.98
N ILE A 40 -3.73 5.23 2.35
CA ILE A 40 -2.59 4.33 2.12
C ILE A 40 -2.25 4.24 0.63
N ARG A 41 -3.27 4.14 -0.24
CA ARG A 41 -3.07 4.13 -1.70
C ARG A 41 -2.46 5.44 -2.19
N GLN A 42 -2.93 6.57 -1.68
CA GLN A 42 -2.40 7.88 -2.04
C GLN A 42 -0.94 8.03 -1.58
N GLU A 43 -0.62 7.70 -0.33
CA GLU A 43 0.75 7.73 0.20
C GLU A 43 1.70 6.87 -0.62
N ARG A 44 1.30 5.64 -0.97
CA ARG A 44 2.11 4.78 -1.84
C ARG A 44 2.33 5.38 -3.22
N THR A 45 1.28 5.98 -3.80
CA THR A 45 1.38 6.60 -5.13
C THR A 45 2.33 7.80 -5.09
N LEU A 46 2.23 8.64 -4.05
CA LEU A 46 3.12 9.78 -3.85
C LEU A 46 4.57 9.32 -3.64
N SER A 47 4.80 8.31 -2.81
CA SER A 47 6.15 7.75 -2.60
C SER A 47 6.79 7.25 -3.90
N ILE A 48 6.00 6.64 -4.80
CA ILE A 48 6.49 6.23 -6.12
C ILE A 48 6.79 7.45 -6.99
N ILE A 49 5.90 8.44 -7.04
CA ILE A 49 6.11 9.68 -7.80
C ILE A 49 7.38 10.40 -7.31
N ASP A 50 7.59 10.48 -6.01
CA ASP A 50 8.76 11.10 -5.39
C ASP A 50 10.05 10.36 -5.77
N GLU A 51 10.04 9.01 -5.75
CA GLU A 51 11.18 8.18 -6.20
C GLU A 51 11.54 8.47 -7.66
N TYR A 52 10.55 8.41 -8.57
CA TYR A 52 10.80 8.67 -9.99
C TYR A 52 11.20 10.13 -10.26
N SER A 53 10.65 11.08 -9.51
CA SER A 53 11.00 12.49 -9.64
C SER A 53 12.43 12.76 -9.17
N ALA A 54 12.85 12.12 -8.07
CA ALA A 54 14.22 12.22 -7.58
C ALA A 54 15.24 11.67 -8.60
N ILE A 55 14.93 10.52 -9.22
CA ILE A 55 15.76 9.96 -10.29
C ILE A 55 15.81 10.91 -11.48
N ALA A 56 14.65 11.38 -11.96
CA ALA A 56 14.57 12.26 -13.12
C ALA A 56 15.28 13.61 -12.94
N GLN A 57 15.46 14.07 -11.69
CA GLN A 57 16.19 15.30 -11.36
C GLN A 57 17.69 15.07 -11.13
N ASP A 58 18.11 13.83 -10.89
CA ASP A 58 19.52 13.47 -10.74
C ASP A 58 20.11 13.03 -12.09
N GLU A 59 20.72 13.99 -12.81
CA GLU A 59 21.33 13.73 -14.11
C GLU A 59 22.44 12.68 -14.04
N ILE A 60 23.23 12.65 -12.95
CA ILE A 60 24.35 11.73 -12.79
C ILE A 60 23.82 10.30 -12.62
N PHE A 61 22.83 10.12 -11.75
CA PHE A 61 22.24 8.81 -11.52
C PHE A 61 21.41 8.34 -12.72
N SER A 62 20.74 9.26 -13.42
CA SER A 62 20.03 8.96 -14.66
C SER A 62 20.96 8.50 -15.78
N ASP A 63 22.10 9.16 -15.97
CA ASP A 63 23.13 8.72 -16.92
C ASP A 63 23.68 7.33 -16.55
N LEU A 64 23.96 7.09 -15.28
CA LEU A 64 24.40 5.79 -14.79
C LEU A 64 23.37 4.69 -15.09
N LEU A 65 22.08 4.94 -14.84
CA LEU A 65 21.01 3.98 -15.17
C LEU A 65 20.93 3.72 -16.68
N ALA A 66 21.09 4.75 -17.52
CA ALA A 66 21.09 4.59 -18.97
C ALA A 66 22.27 3.72 -19.44
N ARG A 67 23.50 4.03 -19.00
CA ARG A 67 24.69 3.25 -19.35
C ARG A 67 24.56 1.79 -18.90
N ALA A 68 24.16 1.57 -17.64
CA ALA A 68 24.10 0.23 -17.08
C ALA A 68 22.93 -0.61 -17.62
N LEU A 69 21.73 -0.03 -17.73
CA LEU A 69 20.50 -0.81 -18.02
C LEU A 69 20.06 -0.74 -19.48
N ASN A 70 20.29 0.37 -20.19
CA ASN A 70 19.89 0.51 -21.59
C ASN A 70 21.03 0.11 -22.53
N ASP A 71 22.24 0.60 -22.26
CA ASP A 71 23.40 0.35 -23.13
C ASP A 71 24.15 -0.93 -22.75
N GLY A 72 23.96 -1.44 -21.53
CA GLY A 72 24.63 -2.63 -21.02
C GLY A 72 26.13 -2.46 -20.81
N ASP A 73 26.60 -1.22 -20.70
CA ASP A 73 28.01 -0.88 -20.50
C ASP A 73 28.37 -0.95 -19.01
N PHE A 74 28.54 -2.17 -18.52
CA PHE A 74 28.96 -2.41 -17.14
C PHE A 74 30.44 -2.13 -16.89
N ASP A 75 31.27 -2.15 -17.95
CA ASP A 75 32.72 -1.94 -17.83
C ASP A 75 33.05 -0.48 -17.49
N SER A 76 32.20 0.48 -17.91
CA SER A 76 32.34 1.90 -17.54
C SER A 76 31.77 2.26 -16.17
N VAL A 77 31.12 1.32 -15.47
CA VAL A 77 30.54 1.55 -14.15
C VAL A 77 31.61 1.39 -13.08
N THR A 78 31.92 2.47 -12.37
CA THR A 78 32.86 2.44 -11.24
C THR A 78 32.28 1.69 -10.05
N ASN A 79 33.14 1.22 -9.13
CA ASN A 79 32.69 0.58 -7.89
C ASN A 79 31.73 1.45 -7.04
N LYS A 80 31.90 2.78 -7.08
CA LYS A 80 31.02 3.72 -6.37
C LYS A 80 29.63 3.74 -6.99
N GLU A 81 29.57 3.85 -8.31
CA GLU A 81 28.32 3.82 -9.07
C GLU A 81 27.62 2.47 -8.95
N TRP A 82 28.38 1.38 -8.99
CA TRP A 82 27.86 0.04 -8.74
C TRP A 82 27.19 -0.06 -7.37
N ASN A 83 27.83 0.48 -6.33
CA ASN A 83 27.22 0.54 -5.00
C ASN A 83 25.91 1.34 -5.03
N GLN A 84 25.82 2.46 -5.77
CA GLN A 84 24.57 3.22 -5.88
C GLN A 84 23.46 2.40 -6.55
N LEU A 85 23.77 1.70 -7.66
CA LEU A 85 22.84 0.80 -8.34
C LEU A 85 22.36 -0.34 -7.43
N VAL A 86 23.26 -0.93 -6.66
CA VAL A 86 22.93 -2.00 -5.71
C VAL A 86 21.97 -1.49 -4.64
N HIS A 87 22.23 -0.33 -4.05
CA HIS A 87 21.34 0.23 -3.02
C HIS A 87 19.96 0.58 -3.59
N TYR A 88 19.92 1.14 -4.81
CA TYR A 88 18.68 1.40 -5.53
C TYR A 88 17.87 0.12 -5.77
N GLU A 89 18.50 -0.93 -6.30
CA GLU A 89 17.83 -2.22 -6.55
C GLU A 89 17.44 -2.96 -5.27
N LEU A 90 18.19 -2.81 -4.19
CA LEU A 90 17.82 -3.33 -2.87
C LEU A 90 16.55 -2.64 -2.35
N ALA A 91 16.48 -1.31 -2.41
CA ALA A 91 15.29 -0.56 -2.00
C ALA A 91 14.05 -0.98 -2.81
N ARG A 92 14.21 -1.12 -4.14
CA ARG A 92 13.16 -1.61 -5.02
C ARG A 92 12.75 -3.05 -4.70
N SER A 93 13.70 -3.92 -4.32
CA SER A 93 13.42 -5.30 -3.92
C SER A 93 12.59 -5.38 -2.64
N VAL A 94 12.96 -4.61 -1.62
CA VAL A 94 12.21 -4.51 -0.35
C VAL A 94 10.78 -4.01 -0.58
N ARG A 95 10.61 -3.02 -1.47
CA ARG A 95 9.27 -2.52 -1.85
C ARG A 95 8.42 -3.62 -2.51
N LEU A 96 9.00 -4.42 -3.41
CA LEU A 96 8.29 -5.52 -4.05
C LEU A 96 7.94 -6.64 -3.07
N GLU A 97 8.85 -6.94 -2.13
CA GLU A 97 8.61 -7.91 -1.06
C GLU A 97 7.41 -7.51 -0.19
N ASP A 98 7.35 -6.25 0.23
CA ASP A 98 6.21 -5.69 0.98
C ASP A 98 4.89 -5.82 0.19
N VAL A 99 4.88 -5.45 -1.10
CA VAL A 99 3.71 -5.61 -1.98
C VAL A 99 3.24 -7.06 -2.01
N PHE A 100 4.16 -8.01 -2.15
CA PHE A 100 3.81 -9.42 -2.19
C PHE A 100 3.19 -9.92 -0.88
N PHE A 101 3.79 -9.57 0.27
CA PHE A 101 3.26 -9.99 1.56
C PHE A 101 1.93 -9.33 1.90
N GLN A 102 1.72 -8.08 1.52
CA GLN A 102 0.43 -7.41 1.70
C GLN A 102 -0.66 -8.05 0.83
N TYR A 103 -0.35 -8.41 -0.42
CA TYR A 103 -1.27 -9.18 -1.27
C TYR A 103 -1.62 -10.53 -0.63
N LYS A 104 -0.62 -11.28 -0.14
CA LYS A 104 -0.87 -12.57 0.54
C LYS A 104 -1.74 -12.46 1.78
N LYS A 105 -1.74 -11.31 2.45
CA LYS A 105 -2.61 -11.02 3.61
C LYS A 105 -3.99 -10.48 3.22
N GLY A 106 -4.30 -10.35 1.93
CA GLY A 106 -5.58 -9.80 1.44
C GLY A 106 -5.72 -8.29 1.61
N LEU A 107 -4.60 -7.58 1.80
CA LEU A 107 -4.59 -6.11 2.00
C LEU A 107 -4.51 -5.34 0.66
N LEU A 108 -4.19 -6.03 -0.43
CA LEU A 108 -4.12 -5.45 -1.77
C LEU A 108 -5.10 -6.14 -2.71
N ASP A 109 -5.85 -5.32 -3.44
CA ASP A 109 -6.73 -5.75 -4.52
C ASP A 109 -5.91 -6.03 -5.79
N GLU A 110 -5.95 -7.27 -6.25
CA GLU A 110 -5.25 -7.72 -7.46
C GLU A 110 -5.71 -6.98 -8.72
N SER A 111 -7.00 -6.61 -8.81
CA SER A 111 -7.52 -5.87 -9.96
C SER A 111 -6.87 -4.49 -10.12
N VAL A 112 -6.40 -3.91 -9.01
CA VAL A 112 -5.74 -2.60 -8.98
C VAL A 112 -4.22 -2.73 -9.06
N TYR A 113 -3.64 -3.78 -8.47
CA TYR A 113 -2.18 -3.93 -8.30
C TYR A 113 -1.57 -5.08 -9.10
N SER A 114 -2.27 -5.62 -10.09
CA SER A 114 -1.84 -6.79 -10.89
C SER A 114 -0.40 -6.69 -11.40
N PHE A 115 0.01 -5.54 -11.92
CA PHE A 115 1.37 -5.30 -12.38
C PHE A 115 2.39 -5.43 -11.25
N SER A 116 2.21 -4.69 -10.15
CA SER A 116 3.13 -4.68 -9.01
C SER A 116 3.21 -6.06 -8.34
N ILE A 117 2.08 -6.77 -8.24
CA ILE A 117 2.01 -8.13 -7.70
C ILE A 117 2.76 -9.10 -8.62
N SER A 118 2.57 -8.99 -9.95
CA SER A 118 3.27 -9.84 -10.92
C SER A 118 4.78 -9.62 -10.88
N MET A 119 5.20 -8.36 -10.80
CA MET A 119 6.61 -7.98 -10.65
C MET A 119 7.21 -8.46 -9.33
N ALA A 120 6.43 -8.48 -8.26
CA ALA A 120 6.86 -9.01 -6.98
C ALA A 120 6.94 -10.54 -6.99
N ALA A 121 5.94 -11.20 -7.57
CA ALA A 121 5.89 -12.66 -7.69
C ALA A 121 7.05 -13.22 -8.52
N SER A 122 7.57 -12.50 -9.52
CA SER A 122 8.74 -12.94 -10.27
C SER A 122 10.03 -13.02 -9.42
N ARG A 123 10.07 -12.32 -8.28
CA ARG A 123 11.19 -12.32 -7.33
C ARG A 123 11.04 -13.32 -6.19
N LEU A 124 9.94 -14.07 -6.12
CA LEU A 124 9.69 -15.11 -5.11
C LEU A 124 10.87 -16.08 -4.85
N PRO A 125 11.61 -16.56 -5.86
CA PRO A 125 12.74 -17.47 -5.62
C PRO A 125 13.88 -16.85 -4.80
N ILE A 126 13.94 -15.52 -4.70
CA ILE A 126 14.99 -14.78 -3.99
C ILE A 126 14.65 -14.63 -2.50
N TRP A 127 13.36 -14.64 -2.15
CA TRP A 127 12.87 -14.43 -0.78
C TRP A 127 12.63 -15.74 0.01
N LYS A 128 12.86 -16.89 -0.60
CA LYS A 128 12.74 -18.22 0.02
C LYS A 128 14.10 -18.72 0.48
#